data_AF-A0A2G6QSQ2-F1
#
_entry.id   AF-A0A2G6QSQ2-F1
#
_cell.length_a   1.000
_cell.length_b   1.000
_cell.length_c   1.000
_cell.angle_alpha   90.00
_cell.angle_beta   90.00
_cell.angle_gamma   90.00
#
_symmetry.space_group_name_H-M   'P 1'
#
loop_
_entity.id
_entity.type
_entity.pdbx_description
1 polymer ?
#
loop_
_entity_poly.entity_id
_entity_poly.type
_entity_poly.pdbx_seq_one_letter_code
_entity_poly.pdbx_strand_id
1 'polypeptide(L)'
;MEKMHDIAYSAIDQIPPSQRLRQEDREVIVRNKENLLALGPYIVKSFYDTLYDHPPTAAVFHAGERHDREGTLVNWWSRTVNGPLDDDYFAWMALVGLVHVMRNVTNPMMLVMSDHVALIV
;
A
#
# COMPACT_ATOMS: atom_id res chain seq x y z
N MET A 1 -3.49 10.43 16.23
CA MET A 1 -2.46 9.45 15.82
C MET A 1 -2.35 8.31 16.82
N GLU A 2 -2.38 8.56 18.13
CA GLU A 2 -2.29 7.53 19.20
C GLU A 2 -3.15 6.27 18.94
N LYS A 3 -4.46 6.44 18.65
CA LYS A 3 -5.33 5.29 18.29
C LYS A 3 -4.86 4.49 17.05
N MET A 4 -4.19 5.13 16.10
CA MET A 4 -3.65 4.43 14.91
C MET A 4 -2.38 3.67 15.25
N HIS A 5 -1.56 4.14 16.20
CA HIS A 5 -0.45 3.36 16.73
C HIS A 5 -0.97 2.09 17.40
N ASP A 6 -1.99 2.19 18.25
CA ASP A 6 -2.58 1.02 18.92
C ASP A 6 -3.08 -0.03 17.92
N ILE A 7 -3.77 0.40 16.85
CA ILE A 7 -4.22 -0.48 15.78
C ILE A 7 -3.03 -1.10 15.05
N ALA A 8 -2.01 -0.31 14.73
CA ALA A 8 -0.81 -0.79 14.06
C ALA A 8 -0.07 -1.85 14.89
N TYR A 9 0.14 -1.60 16.18
CA TYR A 9 0.77 -2.57 17.10
C TYR A 9 -0.07 -3.84 17.23
N SER A 10 -1.38 -3.71 17.41
CA SER A 10 -2.29 -4.85 17.48
C SER A 10 -2.26 -5.70 16.20
N ALA A 11 -2.15 -5.07 15.03
CA ALA A 11 -2.00 -5.76 13.76
C ALA A 11 -0.62 -6.44 13.63
N ILE A 12 0.46 -5.74 13.97
CA ILE A 12 1.83 -6.28 13.93
C ILE A 12 1.98 -7.48 14.87
N ASP A 13 1.32 -7.45 16.03
CA ASP A 13 1.36 -8.55 17.00
C ASP A 13 0.73 -9.85 16.48
N GLN A 14 -0.21 -9.75 15.54
CA GLN A 14 -0.80 -10.90 14.86
C GLN A 14 0.09 -11.49 13.76
N ILE A 15 1.13 -10.76 13.31
CA ILE A 15 2.07 -11.23 12.28
C ILE A 15 3.09 -12.16 12.94
N PRO A 16 3.31 -13.38 12.41
CA PRO A 16 4.40 -14.25 12.85
C PRO A 16 5.74 -13.49 12.86
N PRO A 17 6.56 -13.57 13.93
CA PRO A 17 7.78 -12.76 14.03
C PRO A 17 8.73 -12.89 12.84
N SER A 18 8.81 -14.09 12.23
CA SER A 18 9.63 -14.37 11.04
C SER A 18 9.12 -13.72 9.75
N GLN A 19 7.93 -13.11 9.77
CA GLN A 19 7.27 -12.46 8.63
C GLN A 19 7.09 -10.94 8.85
N ARG A 20 7.57 -10.40 9.97
CA ARG A 20 7.55 -8.94 10.24
C ARG A 20 8.67 -8.25 9.45
N LEU A 21 8.50 -6.95 9.18
CA LEU A 21 9.54 -6.14 8.53
C LEU A 21 10.78 -6.05 9.43
N ARG A 22 11.91 -6.59 8.96
CA ARG A 22 13.19 -6.61 9.70
C ARG A 22 14.09 -5.47 9.25
N GLN A 23 15.23 -5.33 9.94
CA GLN A 23 16.23 -4.33 9.58
C GLN A 23 16.85 -4.60 8.21
N GLU A 24 17.11 -5.88 7.91
CA GLU A 24 17.68 -6.31 6.63
C GLU A 24 16.75 -5.98 5.45
N ASP A 25 15.43 -6.08 5.65
CA ASP A 25 14.44 -5.75 4.63
C ASP A 25 14.46 -4.24 4.31
N ARG A 26 14.62 -3.40 5.34
CA ARG A 26 14.76 -1.93 5.17
C ARG A 26 16.02 -1.59 4.39
N GLU A 27 17.13 -2.27 4.68
CA GLU A 27 18.38 -2.09 3.95
C GLU A 27 18.26 -2.50 2.49
N VAL A 28 17.53 -3.57 2.18
CA VAL A 28 17.24 -3.97 0.79
C VAL A 28 16.48 -2.87 0.06
N ILE A 29 15.46 -2.26 0.70
CA ILE A 29 14.70 -1.14 0.11
C ILE A 29 15.63 0.04 -0.16
N VAL A 30 16.46 0.44 0.82
CA VAL A 30 17.41 1.55 0.66
C VAL A 30 18.41 1.28 -0.48
N ARG A 31 18.97 0.07 -0.56
CA ARG A 31 19.91 -0.31 -1.62
C ARG A 31 19.29 -0.29 -3.01
N ASN A 32 17.99 -0.56 -3.13
CA ASN A 32 17.27 -0.62 -4.41
C ASN A 32 16.39 0.60 -4.67
N LYS A 33 16.54 1.67 -3.87
CA LYS A 33 15.67 2.84 -3.86
C LYS A 33 15.43 3.44 -5.25
N GLU A 34 16.48 3.65 -6.03
CA GLU A 34 16.37 4.26 -7.37
C GLU A 34 15.56 3.37 -8.31
N ASN A 35 15.81 2.07 -8.32
CA ASN A 35 15.08 1.09 -9.12
C ASN A 35 13.61 1.03 -8.69
N LEU A 36 13.34 0.97 -7.38
CA LEU A 36 11.99 0.95 -6.84
C LEU A 36 11.21 2.22 -7.20
N LEU A 37 11.82 3.41 -7.11
CA LEU A 37 11.17 4.66 -7.52
C LEU A 37 10.89 4.68 -9.03
N ALA A 38 11.79 4.17 -9.86
CA ALA A 38 11.61 4.10 -11.30
C ALA A 38 10.43 3.19 -11.72
N LEU A 39 10.10 2.18 -10.91
CA LEU A 39 8.94 1.31 -11.15
C LEU A 39 7.59 1.98 -10.86
N GLY A 40 7.57 3.06 -10.06
CA GLY A 40 6.34 3.71 -9.58
C GLY A 40 5.29 3.98 -10.67
N PRO A 41 5.62 4.64 -11.80
CA PRO A 41 4.65 4.89 -12.88
C PRO A 41 4.06 3.62 -13.48
N TYR A 42 4.87 2.56 -13.63
CA TYR A 42 4.41 1.28 -14.15
C TYR A 42 3.47 0.57 -13.17
N ILE A 43 3.83 0.54 -11.88
CA ILE A 43 3.00 -0.03 -10.81
C ILE A 43 1.63 0.65 -10.78
N VAL A 44 1.61 1.99 -10.78
CA VAL A 44 0.37 2.77 -10.68
C VAL A 44 -0.54 2.49 -11.87
N LYS A 45 0.01 2.54 -13.09
CA LYS A 45 -0.77 2.23 -14.29
C LYS A 45 -1.33 0.80 -14.25
N SER A 46 -0.47 -0.19 -13.98
CA SER A 46 -0.88 -1.59 -13.94
C SER A 46 -1.94 -1.85 -12.87
N PHE A 47 -1.78 -1.26 -11.68
CA PHE A 47 -2.73 -1.39 -10.58
C PHE A 47 -4.11 -0.83 -10.92
N TYR A 48 -4.18 0.39 -11.46
CA TYR A 48 -5.46 1.03 -11.78
C TYR A 48 -6.12 0.47 -13.03
N ASP A 49 -5.36 0.04 -14.04
CA ASP A 49 -5.93 -0.68 -15.19
C ASP A 49 -6.64 -1.96 -14.70
N THR A 50 -5.97 -2.79 -13.90
CA THR A 50 -6.56 -4.02 -13.34
C THR A 50 -7.83 -3.76 -12.53
N LEU A 51 -7.84 -2.71 -11.69
CA LEU A 51 -9.02 -2.36 -10.88
C LEU A 51 -10.21 -1.90 -11.71
N TYR A 52 -9.96 -1.08 -12.74
CA TYR A 52 -11.03 -0.52 -13.58
C TYR A 52 -11.55 -1.53 -14.63
N ASP A 53 -10.74 -2.51 -15.01
CA ASP A 53 -11.14 -3.57 -15.95
C ASP A 53 -12.07 -4.63 -15.32
N HIS A 54 -12.20 -4.65 -13.98
CA HIS A 54 -13.07 -5.57 -13.26
C HIS A 54 -14.24 -4.84 -12.56
N PRO A 55 -15.52 -5.08 -12.94
CA PRO A 55 -16.65 -4.27 -12.46
C PRO A 55 -16.81 -4.17 -10.94
N PRO A 56 -16.65 -5.24 -10.13
CA PRO A 56 -16.72 -5.14 -8.67
C PRO A 56 -15.69 -4.20 -8.05
N THR A 57 -14.46 -4.17 -8.57
CA THR A 57 -13.42 -3.25 -8.06
C THR A 57 -13.59 -1.84 -8.62
N ALA A 58 -14.01 -1.71 -9.88
CA ALA A 58 -14.31 -0.42 -10.49
C ALA A 58 -15.46 0.32 -9.75
N ALA A 59 -16.44 -0.42 -9.24
CA ALA A 59 -17.59 0.14 -8.51
C ALA A 59 -17.24 0.83 -7.18
N VAL A 60 -16.02 0.62 -6.65
CA VAL A 60 -15.51 1.35 -5.47
C VAL A 60 -15.28 2.84 -5.81
N PHE A 61 -15.00 3.14 -7.08
CA PHE A 61 -14.58 4.47 -7.53
C PHE A 61 -15.77 5.32 -8.00
N HIS A 62 -15.71 6.63 -7.74
CA HIS A 62 -16.62 7.60 -8.33
C HIS A 62 -16.10 8.10 -9.70
N ALA A 63 -17.01 8.61 -10.53
CA ALA A 63 -16.64 9.19 -11.82
C ALA A 63 -15.60 10.33 -11.65
N GLY A 64 -14.54 10.28 -12.45
CA GLY A 64 -13.50 11.32 -12.51
C GLY A 64 -12.39 11.19 -11.45
N GLU A 65 -12.46 10.25 -10.51
CA GLU A 65 -11.49 10.20 -9.41
C GLU A 65 -10.15 9.52 -9.76
N ARG A 66 -10.08 8.82 -10.91
CA ARG A 66 -8.92 7.98 -11.26
C ARG A 66 -7.60 8.72 -11.17
N HIS A 67 -7.50 9.90 -11.78
CA HIS A 67 -6.29 10.72 -11.78
C HIS A 67 -5.81 11.05 -10.36
N ASP A 68 -6.73 11.45 -9.47
CA ASP A 68 -6.38 11.80 -8.09
C ASP A 68 -6.01 10.57 -7.26
N ARG A 69 -6.61 9.42 -7.56
CA ARG A 69 -6.28 8.14 -6.92
C ARG A 69 -4.90 7.64 -7.36
N GLU A 70 -4.60 7.70 -8.66
CA GLU A 70 -3.26 7.42 -9.20
C GLU A 70 -2.19 8.30 -8.53
N GLY A 71 -2.43 9.60 -8.42
CA GLY A 71 -1.52 10.52 -7.70
C GLY A 71 -1.33 10.17 -6.23
N THR A 72 -2.39 9.70 -5.56
CA THR A 72 -2.31 9.24 -4.16
C THR A 72 -1.41 8.00 -4.04
N LEU A 73 -1.51 7.04 -4.98
CA LEU A 73 -0.68 5.84 -4.98
C LEU A 73 0.78 6.14 -5.32
N VAL A 74 1.06 7.07 -6.24
CA VAL A 74 2.42 7.55 -6.52
C VAL A 74 3.07 8.11 -5.26
N ASN A 75 2.34 8.97 -4.53
CA ASN A 75 2.83 9.58 -3.30
C ASN A 75 3.03 8.53 -2.20
N TRP A 76 2.11 7.56 -2.10
CA TRP A 76 2.24 6.44 -1.16
C TRP A 76 3.51 5.62 -1.46
N TRP A 77 3.70 5.21 -2.71
CA TRP A 77 4.87 4.45 -3.15
C TRP A 77 6.18 5.19 -2.87
N SER A 78 6.23 6.46 -3.25
CA SER A 78 7.39 7.32 -3.00
C SER A 78 7.70 7.42 -1.49
N ARG A 79 6.70 7.65 -0.64
CA ARG A 79 6.91 7.69 0.82
C ARG A 79 7.41 6.35 1.36
N THR A 80 6.83 5.24 0.95
CA THR A 80 7.24 3.90 1.38
C THR A 80 8.68 3.60 0.99
N VAL A 81 9.07 3.89 -0.25
CA VAL A 81 10.45 3.63 -0.73
C VAL A 81 11.47 4.58 -0.08
N ASN A 82 11.09 5.83 0.21
CA ASN A 82 11.96 6.79 0.86
C ASN A 82 12.11 6.54 2.38
N GLY A 83 11.10 5.95 3.02
CA GLY A 83 11.06 5.75 4.47
C GLY A 83 11.00 7.06 5.27
N PRO A 84 11.29 7.00 6.59
CA PRO A 84 11.52 5.79 7.39
C PRO A 84 10.26 4.91 7.50
N LEU A 85 10.44 3.60 7.66
CA LEU A 85 9.35 2.63 7.85
C LEU A 85 9.11 2.35 9.35
N ASP A 86 9.07 3.39 10.16
CA ASP A 86 8.99 3.34 11.63
C ASP A 86 7.54 3.20 12.15
N ASP A 87 7.35 3.38 13.45
CA ASP A 87 6.04 3.28 14.10
C ASP A 87 5.04 4.32 13.56
N ASP A 88 5.50 5.52 13.17
CA ASP A 88 4.67 6.55 12.54
C ASP A 88 4.25 6.14 11.13
N TYR A 89 5.13 5.47 10.38
CA TYR A 89 4.77 4.85 9.11
C TYR A 89 3.70 3.77 9.31
N PHE A 90 3.84 2.88 10.29
CA PHE A 90 2.85 1.83 10.53
C PHE A 90 1.51 2.38 11.03
N ALA A 91 1.51 3.41 11.86
CA ALA A 91 0.28 4.12 12.25
C ALA A 91 -0.38 4.78 11.03
N TRP A 92 0.39 5.35 10.10
CA TRP A 92 -0.15 5.84 8.84
C TRP A 92 -0.71 4.71 7.97
N MET A 93 -0.07 3.55 7.91
CA MET A 93 -0.59 2.38 7.19
C MET A 93 -1.90 1.87 7.80
N ALA A 94 -2.06 1.92 9.13
CA ALA A 94 -3.33 1.62 9.79
C ALA A 94 -4.45 2.60 9.36
N LEU A 95 -4.14 3.89 9.25
CA LEU A 95 -5.08 4.89 8.70
C LEU A 95 -5.42 4.59 7.23
N VAL A 96 -4.42 4.27 6.40
CA VAL A 96 -4.65 3.89 5.00
C VAL A 96 -5.56 2.67 4.93
N GLY A 97 -5.36 1.65 5.78
CA GLY A 97 -6.26 0.50 5.90
C GLY A 97 -7.70 0.90 6.25
N LEU A 98 -7.88 1.80 7.23
CA LEU A 98 -9.21 2.31 7.59
C LEU A 98 -9.89 3.03 6.42
N VAL A 99 -9.15 3.82 5.63
CA VAL A 99 -9.71 4.48 4.42
C VAL A 99 -10.24 3.45 3.43
N HIS A 100 -9.56 2.32 3.23
CA HIS A 100 -10.05 1.25 2.37
C HIS A 100 -11.36 0.64 2.90
N VAL A 101 -11.47 0.42 4.22
CA VAL A 101 -12.71 -0.06 4.85
C VAL A 101 -13.86 0.95 4.66
N MET A 102 -13.60 2.24 4.88
CA MET A 102 -14.60 3.30 4.69
C MET A 102 -15.09 3.40 3.24
N ARG A 103 -14.27 2.96 2.28
CA ARG A 103 -14.61 2.89 0.86
C ARG A 103 -15.22 1.55 0.42
N ASN A 104 -15.55 0.66 1.37
CA ASN A 104 -16.08 -0.67 1.11
C ASN A 104 -15.15 -1.57 0.29
N VAL A 105 -13.83 -1.34 0.35
CA VAL A 105 -12.87 -2.29 -0.20
C VAL A 105 -12.83 -3.52 0.70
N THR A 106 -13.06 -4.69 0.11
CA THR A 106 -13.13 -5.96 0.83
C THR A 106 -11.75 -6.64 0.91
N ASN A 107 -11.58 -7.57 1.85
CA ASN A 107 -10.32 -8.31 2.02
C ASN A 107 -9.87 -9.03 0.73
N PRO A 108 -10.74 -9.72 -0.04
CA PRO A 108 -10.33 -10.34 -1.31
C PRO A 108 -9.76 -9.33 -2.32
N MET A 109 -10.36 -8.14 -2.41
CA MET A 109 -9.86 -7.07 -3.28
C MET A 109 -8.48 -6.59 -2.83
N MET A 110 -8.29 -6.35 -1.53
CA MET A 110 -6.99 -5.92 -0.99
C MET A 110 -5.89 -6.96 -1.21
N LEU A 111 -6.16 -8.24 -0.91
CA LEU A 111 -5.16 -9.30 -0.95
C LEU A 111 -4.68 -9.57 -2.38
N VAL A 112 -5.60 -9.71 -3.34
CA VAL A 112 -5.25 -9.93 -4.75
C VAL A 112 -4.48 -8.76 -5.32
N MET A 113 -4.86 -7.53 -4.99
CA MET A 113 -4.16 -6.36 -5.52
C MET A 113 -2.80 -6.13 -4.88
N SER A 114 -2.61 -6.54 -3.62
CA SER A 114 -1.28 -6.54 -2.99
C SER A 114 -0.35 -7.57 -3.64
N ASP A 115 -0.86 -8.77 -3.95
CA ASP A 115 -0.13 -9.81 -4.67
C ASP A 115 0.22 -9.38 -6.10
N HIS A 116 -0.73 -8.75 -6.82
CA HIS A 116 -0.49 -8.18 -8.15
C HIS A 116 0.70 -7.22 -8.16
N VAL A 117 0.79 -6.30 -7.19
CA VAL A 117 1.94 -5.39 -7.08
C VAL A 117 3.24 -6.17 -6.82
N ALA A 118 3.21 -7.18 -5.96
CA ALA A 118 4.39 -7.98 -5.65
C ALA A 118 4.92 -8.79 -6.86
N LEU A 119 4.05 -9.18 -7.80
CA LEU A 119 4.42 -9.92 -9.00
C LEU A 119 5.05 -9.06 -10.11
N ILE A 120 4.89 -7.73 -10.04
CA ILE A 120 5.32 -6.79 -11.08
C ILE A 120 6.49 -5.89 -10.63
N VAL A 121 7.02 -6.13 -9.43
CA VAL A 121 8.19 -5.46 -8.82
C VAL A 121 9.32 -6.46 -8.71
#